data_AF-A0AAV3L164-F1
#
_entry.id   AF-A0AAV3L164-F1
#
_cell.length_a   1.000
_cell.length_b   1.000
_cell.length_c   1.000
_cell.angle_alpha   90.00
_cell.angle_beta   90.00
_cell.angle_gamma   90.00
#
_symmetry.space_group_name_H-M   'P 1'
#
loop_
_entity.id
_entity.type
_entity.pdbx_description
1 polymer ?
#
loop_
_entity_poly.entity_id
_entity_poly.type
_entity_poly.pdbx_seq_one_letter_code
_entity_poly.pdbx_strand_id
1 'polypeptide(L)'
;MLFYSADEYGFYDKYGDQFYDQKLNILRQQTSNETIIPWASDFTPALCYYQPKKFAEIGVDFEEISSWEEYIQVAKALKEKTGSFGIALPESGDQELFINMLAQQNQSLLDEEGNIRLNTKEAKHAAKLIKEMIDSDIVHFYGAQDAEKAFQESAMFVAGGWYATNMSLNFPDASDKWRMAPLIPFSKENPGKGAVSGGSSFYVPKDAKNPQVAQQFLTFMLTDEECLANALELGVATSNSLAYQTEAAEKKFDY
;
A
#
# COMPACT_ATOMS: atom_id res chain seq x y z
N MET A 1 9.75 -4.31 28.40
CA MET A 1 9.03 -4.60 27.13
C MET A 1 7.59 -4.96 27.45
N LEU A 2 6.61 -4.25 26.87
CA LEU A 2 5.16 -4.34 27.21
C LEU A 2 4.44 -5.55 26.59
N PHE A 3 5.00 -6.14 25.54
CA PHE A 3 4.41 -7.23 24.76
C PHE A 3 5.29 -8.47 24.82
N TYR A 4 4.68 -9.65 24.65
CA TYR A 4 5.41 -10.88 24.37
C TYR A 4 6.06 -10.81 22.99
N SER A 5 7.22 -11.44 22.84
CA SER A 5 7.92 -11.57 21.56
C SER A 5 7.52 -12.85 20.84
N ALA A 6 7.21 -12.73 19.55
CA ALA A 6 6.94 -13.85 18.67
C ALA A 6 8.21 -14.70 18.41
N ASP A 7 9.39 -14.07 18.33
CA ASP A 7 10.68 -14.78 18.29
C ASP A 7 10.92 -15.58 19.58
N GLU A 8 10.78 -14.95 20.76
CA GLU A 8 10.98 -15.65 22.05
C GLU A 8 9.96 -16.77 22.27
N TYR A 9 8.77 -16.67 21.67
CA TYR A 9 7.76 -17.73 21.66
C TYR A 9 8.12 -18.89 20.70
N GLY A 10 9.09 -18.71 19.80
CA GLY A 10 9.51 -19.70 18.81
C GLY A 10 8.60 -19.74 17.57
N PHE A 11 7.82 -18.69 17.30
CA PHE A 11 6.93 -18.64 16.13
C PHE A 11 7.72 -18.66 14.83
N TYR A 12 8.66 -17.73 14.66
CA TYR A 12 9.42 -17.60 13.42
C TYR A 12 10.54 -18.65 13.28
N ASP A 13 10.99 -19.26 14.37
CA ASP A 13 11.86 -20.45 14.30
C ASP A 13 11.17 -21.62 13.59
N LYS A 14 9.85 -21.73 13.75
CA LYS A 14 9.05 -22.83 13.21
C LYS A 14 8.42 -22.51 11.85
N TYR A 15 7.97 -21.27 11.66
CA TYR A 15 7.15 -20.89 10.49
C TYR A 15 7.77 -19.75 9.67
N GLY A 16 8.93 -19.21 10.05
CA GLY A 16 9.49 -18.00 9.45
C GLY A 16 9.82 -18.13 7.96
N ASP A 17 10.13 -19.34 7.49
CA ASP A 17 10.37 -19.65 6.07
C ASP A 17 9.11 -19.51 5.20
N GLN A 18 7.93 -19.51 5.82
CA GLN A 18 6.65 -19.29 5.16
C GLN A 18 6.35 -17.79 4.97
N PHE A 19 7.05 -16.88 5.66
CA PHE A 19 6.77 -15.44 5.61
C PHE A 19 7.69 -14.72 4.63
N TYR A 20 7.17 -13.65 4.01
CA TYR A 20 8.00 -12.77 3.19
C TYR A 20 9.09 -12.09 4.02
N ASP A 21 10.34 -12.23 3.60
CA ASP A 21 11.51 -11.59 4.24
C ASP A 21 11.34 -10.08 4.37
N GLN A 22 10.70 -9.43 3.39
CA GLN A 22 10.44 -8.00 3.41
C GLN A 22 9.63 -7.59 4.65
N LYS A 23 8.58 -8.34 4.97
CA LYS A 23 7.78 -8.08 6.17
C LYS A 23 8.61 -8.33 7.42
N LEU A 24 9.33 -9.46 7.49
CA LEU A 24 10.14 -9.79 8.66
C LEU A 24 11.22 -8.74 8.90
N ASN A 25 11.91 -8.28 7.86
CA ASN A 25 12.94 -7.24 7.94
C ASN A 25 12.39 -5.91 8.46
N ILE A 26 11.18 -5.51 8.03
CA ILE A 26 10.51 -4.33 8.60
C ILE A 26 10.28 -4.50 10.09
N LEU A 27 9.84 -5.68 10.54
CA LEU A 27 9.61 -5.92 11.97
C LEU A 27 10.91 -5.99 12.78
N ARG A 28 11.99 -6.55 12.22
CA ARG A 28 13.32 -6.56 12.86
C ARG A 28 13.82 -5.14 13.14
N GLN A 29 13.65 -4.23 12.17
CA GLN A 29 14.06 -2.83 12.29
C GLN A 29 13.29 -2.02 13.36
N GLN A 30 12.18 -2.56 13.89
CA GLN A 30 11.44 -1.90 14.98
C GLN A 30 12.10 -2.07 16.35
N THR A 31 13.15 -2.89 16.45
CA THR A 31 13.89 -3.14 17.69
C THR A 31 15.38 -3.03 17.46
N SER A 32 16.12 -2.60 18.49
CA SER A 32 17.58 -2.42 18.40
C SER A 32 18.36 -3.73 18.33
N ASN A 33 17.74 -4.86 18.67
CA ASN A 33 18.35 -6.18 18.71
C ASN A 33 17.73 -7.14 17.68
N GLU A 34 17.02 -6.59 16.69
CA GLU A 34 16.37 -7.32 15.61
C GLU A 34 15.34 -8.37 16.05
N THR A 35 14.93 -8.38 17.32
CA THR A 35 13.91 -9.30 17.83
C THR A 35 12.55 -8.91 17.31
N ILE A 36 11.89 -9.84 16.62
CA ILE A 36 10.52 -9.65 16.17
C ILE A 36 9.57 -9.83 17.36
N ILE A 37 8.95 -8.70 17.76
CA ILE A 37 7.96 -8.69 18.82
C ILE A 37 6.59 -9.19 18.32
N PRO A 38 6.01 -8.64 17.23
CA PRO A 38 4.65 -9.00 16.84
C PRO A 38 4.57 -10.21 15.90
N TRP A 39 3.37 -10.78 15.82
CA TRP A 39 3.01 -11.77 14.81
C TRP A 39 2.58 -11.06 13.52
N ALA A 40 3.29 -11.30 12.43
CA ALA A 40 3.05 -10.66 11.14
C ALA A 40 1.70 -11.08 10.55
N SER A 41 0.85 -10.11 10.21
CA SER A 41 -0.44 -10.36 9.56
C SER A 41 -0.31 -10.19 8.05
N ASP A 42 -0.23 -8.94 7.62
CA ASP A 42 -0.31 -8.52 6.22
C ASP A 42 0.76 -7.48 5.89
N PHE A 43 1.08 -7.41 4.62
CA PHE A 43 2.10 -6.55 4.06
C PHE A 43 1.66 -6.14 2.66
N THR A 44 1.27 -4.88 2.49
CA THR A 44 0.59 -4.47 1.25
C THR A 44 1.45 -3.51 0.43
N PRO A 45 1.54 -3.71 -0.89
CA PRO A 45 2.14 -2.71 -1.76
C PRO A 45 1.22 -1.50 -1.85
N ALA A 46 1.80 -0.32 -2.08
CA ALA A 46 1.07 0.80 -2.62
C ALA A 46 0.65 0.48 -4.07
N LEU A 47 -0.59 0.81 -4.42
CA LEU A 47 -1.20 0.51 -5.71
C LEU A 47 -1.93 1.74 -6.25
N CYS A 48 -2.03 1.81 -7.57
CA CYS A 48 -2.89 2.75 -8.26
C CYS A 48 -4.28 2.12 -8.42
N TYR A 49 -5.30 2.80 -7.90
CA TYR A 49 -6.70 2.51 -8.19
C TYR A 49 -7.13 3.53 -9.23
N TYR A 50 -7.55 3.10 -10.41
CA TYR A 50 -7.80 3.98 -11.55
C TYR A 50 -9.10 3.65 -12.29
N GLN A 51 -9.67 4.63 -12.99
CA GLN A 51 -10.89 4.49 -13.79
C GLN A 51 -10.56 4.38 -15.30
N PRO A 52 -10.52 3.17 -15.91
CA PRO A 52 -10.04 2.97 -17.28
C PRO A 52 -10.82 3.77 -18.32
N LYS A 53 -12.15 3.86 -18.13
CA LYS A 53 -13.04 4.59 -19.03
C LYS A 53 -12.64 6.06 -19.15
N LYS A 54 -12.20 6.71 -18.06
CA LYS A 54 -11.75 8.11 -18.07
C LYS A 54 -10.48 8.29 -18.92
N PHE A 55 -9.51 7.37 -18.84
CA PHE A 55 -8.31 7.43 -19.68
C PHE A 55 -8.63 7.10 -21.15
N ALA A 56 -9.51 6.13 -21.39
CA ALA A 56 -9.94 5.76 -22.73
C ALA A 56 -10.66 6.91 -23.47
N GLU A 57 -11.41 7.77 -22.78
CA GLU A 57 -12.04 8.97 -23.35
C GLU A 57 -11.04 9.94 -24.01
N ILE A 58 -9.79 9.93 -23.55
CA ILE A 58 -8.72 10.75 -24.12
C ILE A 58 -7.75 9.94 -25.00
N GLY A 59 -8.03 8.66 -25.23
CA GLY A 59 -7.23 7.76 -26.06
C GLY A 59 -5.95 7.26 -25.35
N VAL A 60 -5.96 7.21 -24.02
CA VAL A 60 -4.82 6.74 -23.21
C VAL A 60 -5.15 5.41 -22.56
N ASP A 61 -4.21 4.47 -22.64
CA ASP A 61 -4.18 3.30 -21.77
C ASP A 61 -3.36 3.64 -20.52
N PHE A 62 -3.94 3.42 -19.34
CA PHE A 62 -3.29 3.76 -18.07
C PHE A 62 -2.04 2.91 -17.82
N GLU A 63 -2.05 1.65 -18.22
CA GLU A 63 -0.95 0.71 -17.94
C GLU A 63 0.30 1.00 -18.80
N GLU A 64 0.15 1.77 -19.87
CA GLU A 64 1.26 2.22 -20.72
C GLU A 64 1.95 3.49 -20.17
N ILE A 65 1.42 4.09 -19.10
CA ILE A 65 2.03 5.25 -18.45
C ILE A 65 3.28 4.80 -17.68
N SER A 66 4.42 5.37 -18.04
CA SER A 66 5.74 4.85 -17.66
C SER A 66 6.58 5.80 -16.79
N SER A 67 6.00 6.93 -16.36
CA SER A 67 6.63 7.88 -15.43
C SER A 67 5.59 8.76 -14.75
N TRP A 68 5.92 9.32 -13.58
CA TRP A 68 5.07 10.32 -12.93
C TRP A 68 4.95 11.61 -13.76
N GLU A 69 6.01 12.01 -14.46
CA GLU A 69 5.96 13.15 -15.38
C GLU A 69 4.99 12.93 -16.54
N GLU A 70 4.98 11.74 -17.13
CA GLU A 70 4.02 11.34 -18.17
C GLU A 70 2.60 11.31 -17.62
N TYR A 71 2.40 10.73 -16.44
CA TYR A 71 1.11 10.74 -15.75
C TYR A 71 0.58 12.17 -15.55
N ILE A 72 1.44 13.10 -15.11
CA ILE A 72 1.07 14.51 -14.93
C ILE A 72 0.58 15.14 -16.25
N GLN A 73 1.23 14.85 -17.38
CA GLN A 73 0.76 15.34 -18.69
C GLN A 73 -0.58 14.73 -19.10
N VAL A 74 -0.74 13.42 -18.91
CA VAL A 74 -2.00 12.70 -19.18
C VAL A 74 -3.14 13.28 -18.34
N ALA A 75 -2.90 13.50 -17.04
CA ALA A 75 -3.87 14.05 -16.12
C ALA A 75 -4.29 15.49 -16.47
N LYS A 76 -3.35 16.33 -16.95
CA LYS A 76 -3.67 17.67 -17.47
C LYS A 76 -4.59 17.59 -18.69
N ALA A 77 -4.27 16.74 -19.66
CA ALA A 77 -5.09 16.53 -20.85
C ALA A 77 -6.48 15.95 -20.50
N LEU A 78 -6.55 15.07 -19.51
CA LEU A 78 -7.80 14.53 -18.99
C LEU A 78 -8.67 15.62 -18.37
N LYS A 79 -8.08 16.47 -17.52
CA LYS A 79 -8.76 17.59 -16.87
C LYS A 79 -9.32 18.56 -17.90
N GLU A 80 -8.53 18.92 -18.92
CA GLU A 80 -8.95 19.82 -20.00
C GLU A 80 -10.13 19.26 -20.80
N LYS A 81 -10.09 17.97 -21.16
CA LYS A 81 -11.11 17.35 -22.02
C LYS A 81 -12.39 16.96 -21.30
N THR A 82 -12.29 16.55 -20.03
CA THR A 82 -13.40 15.91 -19.31
C THR A 82 -13.83 16.64 -18.04
N GLY A 83 -13.00 17.57 -17.54
CA GLY A 83 -13.19 18.20 -16.23
C GLY A 83 -12.81 17.31 -15.02
N SER A 84 -12.53 16.02 -15.25
CA SER A 84 -12.14 15.08 -14.19
C SER A 84 -10.80 15.46 -13.57
N PHE A 85 -10.68 15.35 -12.25
CA PHE A 85 -9.39 15.44 -11.59
C PHE A 85 -8.53 14.22 -11.94
N GLY A 86 -7.22 14.40 -11.99
CA GLY A 86 -6.28 13.32 -12.23
C GLY A 86 -6.13 12.45 -10.98
N ILE A 87 -5.82 13.06 -9.84
CA ILE A 87 -5.48 12.35 -8.61
C ILE A 87 -6.20 12.94 -7.39
N ALA A 88 -6.65 12.10 -6.46
CA ALA A 88 -7.12 12.55 -5.16
C ALA A 88 -5.99 12.56 -4.13
N LEU A 89 -5.84 13.65 -3.36
CA LEU A 89 -4.84 13.77 -2.28
C LEU A 89 -5.47 14.35 -1.00
N PRO A 90 -5.03 13.94 0.20
CA PRO A 90 -5.53 14.53 1.45
C PRO A 90 -5.08 15.99 1.63
N GLU A 91 -5.96 16.81 2.20
CA GLU A 91 -5.67 18.23 2.51
C GLU A 91 -4.52 18.41 3.52
N SER A 92 -4.22 17.39 4.32
CA SER A 92 -3.11 17.41 5.29
C SER A 92 -1.71 17.43 4.65
N GLY A 93 -1.64 17.41 3.31
CA GLY A 93 -0.43 17.18 2.55
C GLY A 93 -0.13 15.68 2.53
N ASP A 94 -0.24 15.06 1.36
CA ASP A 94 -0.07 13.61 1.21
C ASP A 94 1.34 13.16 1.62
N GLN A 95 1.45 12.56 2.81
CA GLN A 95 2.69 11.99 3.31
C GLN A 95 2.99 10.64 2.66
N GLU A 96 1.95 9.90 2.28
CA GLU A 96 2.08 8.54 1.79
C GLU A 96 2.64 8.53 0.36
N LEU A 97 2.08 9.33 -0.55
CA LEU A 97 2.60 9.43 -1.92
C LEU A 97 4.06 9.93 -1.93
N PHE A 98 4.39 10.89 -1.06
CA PHE A 98 5.77 11.37 -0.95
C PHE A 98 6.73 10.26 -0.49
N ILE A 99 6.37 9.51 0.55
CA ILE A 99 7.18 8.38 1.03
C ILE A 99 7.27 7.27 -0.03
N ASN A 100 6.19 7.01 -0.76
CA ASN A 100 6.18 6.04 -1.86
C ASN A 100 7.16 6.46 -2.97
N MET A 101 7.15 7.72 -3.38
CA MET A 101 8.10 8.27 -4.37
C MET A 101 9.56 8.26 -3.88
N LEU A 102 9.81 8.43 -2.56
CA LEU A 102 11.15 8.23 -1.99
C LEU A 102 11.58 6.76 -2.10
N ALA A 103 10.69 5.84 -1.74
CA ALA A 103 10.96 4.41 -1.78
C ALA A 103 11.24 3.91 -3.21
N GLN A 104 10.49 4.42 -4.21
CA GLN A 104 10.77 4.14 -5.62
C GLN A 104 12.19 4.56 -6.03
N GLN A 105 12.74 5.60 -5.41
CA GLN A 105 14.11 6.06 -5.63
C GLN A 105 15.15 5.35 -4.74
N ASN A 106 14.77 4.28 -4.02
CA ASN A 106 15.59 3.61 -3.01
C ASN A 106 16.06 4.55 -1.87
N GLN A 107 15.23 5.52 -1.51
CA GLN A 107 15.47 6.41 -0.38
C GLN A 107 14.44 6.20 0.73
N SER A 108 14.91 6.21 1.97
CA SER A 108 14.12 6.31 3.19
C SER A 108 14.04 7.76 3.70
N LEU A 109 13.03 8.05 4.53
CA LEU A 109 12.90 9.37 5.18
C LEU A 109 14.02 9.64 6.18
N LEU A 110 14.43 8.61 6.93
CA LEU A 110 15.55 8.61 7.87
C LEU A 110 16.60 7.60 7.40
N ASP A 111 17.89 7.87 7.59
CA ASP A 111 18.93 6.83 7.47
C ASP A 111 18.97 5.90 8.70
N GLU A 112 19.87 4.92 8.68
CA GLU A 112 20.06 3.93 9.74
C GLU A 112 20.52 4.59 11.05
N GLU A 113 21.17 5.75 10.97
CA GLU A 113 21.59 6.57 12.11
C GLU A 113 20.47 7.50 12.62
N GLY A 114 19.31 7.53 11.96
CA GLY A 114 18.16 8.36 12.32
C GLY A 114 18.23 9.81 11.85
N ASN A 115 19.15 10.15 10.95
CA ASN A 115 19.24 11.49 10.36
C ASN A 115 18.15 11.71 9.31
N ILE A 116 17.61 12.93 9.27
CA ILE A 116 16.56 13.33 8.33
C ILE A 116 17.13 13.49 6.91
N ARG A 117 16.51 12.83 5.93
CA ARG A 117 16.92 12.83 4.52
C ARG A 117 16.04 13.70 3.60
N LEU A 118 15.49 14.79 4.10
CA LEU A 118 14.58 15.67 3.32
C LEU A 118 15.29 16.63 2.35
N ASN A 119 16.59 16.88 2.50
CA ASN A 119 17.35 17.81 1.65
C ASN A 119 18.11 17.11 0.50
N THR A 120 17.79 15.86 0.19
CA THR A 120 18.44 15.08 -0.87
C THR A 120 17.87 15.46 -2.26
N LYS A 121 18.51 14.99 -3.33
CA LYS A 121 18.03 15.21 -4.70
C LYS A 121 16.72 14.45 -4.95
N GLU A 122 16.58 13.26 -4.37
CA GLU A 122 15.44 12.37 -4.51
C GLU A 122 14.20 12.93 -3.81
N ALA A 123 14.38 13.46 -2.58
CA ALA A 123 13.31 14.13 -1.84
C ALA A 123 12.83 15.40 -2.54
N LYS A 124 13.75 16.18 -3.11
CA LYS A 124 13.39 17.36 -3.90
C LYS A 124 12.66 17.00 -5.19
N HIS A 125 13.03 15.89 -5.84
CA HIS A 125 12.35 15.42 -7.06
C HIS A 125 10.93 14.97 -6.76
N ALA A 126 10.73 14.13 -5.73
CA ALA A 126 9.39 13.72 -5.29
C ALA A 126 8.51 14.92 -4.91
N ALA A 127 9.04 15.87 -4.12
CA ALA A 127 8.31 17.08 -3.75
C ALA A 127 7.96 17.96 -4.97
N LYS A 128 8.85 18.01 -5.98
CA LYS A 128 8.60 18.76 -7.22
C LYS A 128 7.46 18.13 -8.04
N LEU A 129 7.40 16.81 -8.13
CA LEU A 129 6.31 16.11 -8.83
C LEU A 129 4.95 16.38 -8.17
N ILE A 130 4.87 16.23 -6.85
CA ILE A 130 3.63 16.53 -6.09
C ILE A 130 3.26 18.01 -6.25
N LYS A 131 4.24 18.92 -6.15
CA LYS A 131 4.00 20.35 -6.40
C LYS A 131 3.46 20.61 -7.82
N GLU A 132 4.01 19.95 -8.84
CA GLU A 132 3.53 20.12 -10.21
C GLU A 132 2.10 19.62 -10.39
N MET A 133 1.72 18.50 -9.74
CA MET A 133 0.33 18.03 -9.73
C MET A 133 -0.62 19.09 -9.16
N ILE A 134 -0.25 19.71 -8.03
CA ILE A 134 -1.05 20.74 -7.37
C ILE A 134 -1.11 22.02 -8.24
N ASP A 135 0.04 22.51 -8.70
CA ASP A 135 0.13 23.73 -9.53
C ASP A 135 -0.63 23.59 -10.87
N SER A 136 -0.85 22.37 -11.33
CA SER A 136 -1.57 22.07 -12.58
C SER A 136 -3.07 21.86 -12.39
N ASP A 137 -3.62 22.04 -11.19
CA ASP A 137 -5.05 21.88 -10.86
C ASP A 137 -5.63 20.49 -11.21
N ILE A 138 -4.79 19.45 -11.18
CA ILE A 138 -5.21 18.06 -11.43
C ILE A 138 -5.52 17.31 -10.13
N VAL A 139 -5.33 17.93 -8.96
CA VAL A 139 -5.55 17.32 -7.64
C VAL A 139 -6.96 17.60 -7.15
N HIS A 140 -7.69 16.56 -6.75
CA HIS A 140 -8.88 16.68 -5.91
C HIS A 140 -8.47 16.55 -4.44
N PHE A 141 -8.51 17.64 -3.68
CA PHE A 141 -8.19 17.59 -2.25
C PHE A 141 -9.37 17.07 -1.43
N TYR A 142 -9.09 16.19 -0.45
CA TYR A 142 -10.13 15.68 0.45
C TYR A 142 -9.74 15.73 1.93
N GLY A 143 -10.75 15.97 2.77
CA GLY A 143 -10.69 15.72 4.21
C GLY A 143 -11.18 14.31 4.56
N ALA A 144 -11.06 13.94 5.84
CA ALA A 144 -11.41 12.59 6.30
C ALA A 144 -12.87 12.17 6.01
N GLN A 145 -13.80 13.12 5.89
CA GLN A 145 -15.23 12.85 5.64
C GLN A 145 -15.59 12.78 4.14
N ASP A 146 -14.70 13.22 3.25
CA ASP A 146 -15.01 13.42 1.82
C ASP A 146 -14.14 12.56 0.89
N ALA A 147 -13.28 11.70 1.44
CA ALA A 147 -12.34 10.87 0.67
C ALA A 147 -13.04 10.04 -0.40
N GLU A 148 -14.14 9.39 -0.03
CA GLU A 148 -14.92 8.52 -0.92
C GLU A 148 -15.43 9.25 -2.16
N LYS A 149 -15.96 10.47 -1.96
CA LYS A 149 -16.43 11.32 -3.05
C LYS A 149 -15.27 11.76 -3.94
N ALA A 150 -14.17 12.22 -3.33
CA ALA A 150 -12.99 12.66 -4.06
C ALA A 150 -12.38 11.56 -4.93
N PHE A 151 -12.38 10.31 -4.44
CA PHE A 151 -11.98 9.15 -5.23
C PHE A 151 -12.87 8.95 -6.44
N GLN A 152 -14.20 8.93 -6.29
CA GLN A 152 -15.13 8.77 -7.42
C GLN A 152 -15.02 9.88 -8.47
N GLU A 153 -14.69 11.10 -8.07
CA GLU A 153 -14.53 12.24 -8.99
C GLU A 153 -13.15 12.30 -9.66
N SER A 154 -12.15 11.62 -9.09
CA SER A 154 -10.77 11.55 -9.60
C SER A 154 -10.56 10.36 -10.52
N ALA A 155 -9.66 10.49 -11.49
CA ALA A 155 -9.32 9.42 -12.41
C ALA A 155 -8.50 8.30 -11.76
N MET A 156 -7.72 8.65 -10.73
CA MET A 156 -6.92 7.72 -9.97
C MET A 156 -6.73 8.20 -8.52
N PHE A 157 -6.43 7.28 -7.62
CA PHE A 157 -5.81 7.55 -6.32
C PHE A 157 -4.82 6.44 -5.98
N VAL A 158 -3.95 6.72 -5.01
CA VAL A 158 -2.98 5.74 -4.49
C VAL A 158 -3.43 5.30 -3.10
N ALA A 159 -3.44 4.00 -2.87
CA ALA A 159 -3.68 3.40 -1.56
C ALA A 159 -2.99 2.03 -1.47
N GLY A 160 -2.92 1.44 -0.27
CA GLY A 160 -2.46 0.05 -0.14
C GLY A 160 -3.49 -0.98 -0.59
N GLY A 161 -3.09 -2.25 -0.61
CA GLY A 161 -3.90 -3.36 -1.12
C GLY A 161 -5.23 -3.57 -0.39
N TRP A 162 -5.34 -3.18 0.88
CA TRP A 162 -6.59 -3.27 1.67
C TRP A 162 -7.75 -2.50 1.04
N TYR A 163 -7.47 -1.47 0.22
CA TYR A 163 -8.50 -0.63 -0.32
C TYR A 163 -9.33 -1.34 -1.41
N ALA A 164 -8.84 -2.44 -1.99
CA ALA A 164 -9.61 -3.29 -2.90
C ALA A 164 -10.89 -3.84 -2.25
N THR A 165 -10.78 -4.29 -0.99
CA THR A 165 -11.94 -4.75 -0.22
C THR A 165 -12.85 -3.59 0.16
N ASN A 166 -12.29 -2.47 0.60
CA ASN A 166 -13.07 -1.27 0.92
C ASN A 166 -13.87 -0.78 -0.29
N MET A 167 -13.28 -0.84 -1.49
CA MET A 167 -13.96 -0.53 -2.74
C MET A 167 -15.20 -1.40 -2.95
N SER A 168 -15.06 -2.71 -2.73
CA SER A 168 -16.17 -3.66 -2.88
C SER A 168 -17.27 -3.46 -1.83
N LEU A 169 -16.89 -3.10 -0.60
CA LEU A 169 -17.85 -2.90 0.50
C LEU A 169 -18.58 -1.55 0.41
N ASN A 170 -17.88 -0.48 0.08
CA ASN A 170 -18.42 0.88 0.12
C ASN A 170 -18.96 1.33 -1.24
N PHE A 171 -18.48 0.75 -2.35
CA PHE A 171 -18.90 1.09 -3.71
C PHE A 171 -19.22 -0.15 -4.56
N PRO A 172 -20.19 -1.00 -4.15
CA PRO A 172 -20.53 -2.22 -4.88
C PRO A 172 -20.96 -1.94 -6.33
N ASP A 173 -21.60 -0.79 -6.59
CA ASP A 173 -22.04 -0.37 -7.93
C ASP A 173 -20.93 0.30 -8.78
N ALA A 174 -19.71 0.38 -8.26
CA ALA A 174 -18.56 0.94 -8.98
C ALA A 174 -17.57 -0.14 -9.47
N SER A 175 -17.95 -1.42 -9.42
CA SER A 175 -17.08 -2.54 -9.76
C SER A 175 -16.62 -2.57 -11.21
N ASP A 176 -17.46 -2.12 -12.13
CA ASP A 176 -17.13 -2.00 -13.55
C ASP A 176 -16.35 -0.71 -13.88
N LYS A 177 -16.11 0.15 -12.88
CA LYS A 177 -15.49 1.47 -13.09
C LYS A 177 -14.02 1.50 -12.73
N TRP A 178 -13.57 0.65 -11.81
CA TRP A 178 -12.25 0.76 -11.20
C TRP A 178 -11.40 -0.46 -11.48
N ARG A 179 -10.11 -0.23 -11.76
CA ARG A 179 -9.08 -1.25 -11.87
C ARG A 179 -7.92 -0.93 -10.94
N MET A 180 -7.15 -1.96 -10.61
CA MET A 180 -5.92 -1.84 -9.83
C MET A 180 -4.70 -2.07 -10.73
N ALA A 181 -3.67 -1.28 -10.53
CA ALA A 181 -2.37 -1.44 -11.18
C ALA A 181 -1.25 -1.22 -10.16
N PRO A 182 -0.02 -1.71 -10.46
CA PRO A 182 1.16 -1.25 -9.74
C PRO A 182 1.25 0.29 -9.73
N LEU A 183 2.00 0.84 -8.78
CA LEU A 183 2.33 2.27 -8.80
C LEU A 183 2.90 2.66 -10.17
N ILE A 184 2.53 3.87 -10.64
CA ILE A 184 3.17 4.51 -11.79
C ILE A 184 4.70 4.44 -11.59
N PRO A 185 5.46 3.93 -12.58
CA PRO A 185 6.91 3.89 -12.49
C PRO A 185 7.47 5.28 -12.20
N PHE A 186 8.58 5.36 -11.45
CA PHE A 186 9.12 6.66 -11.08
C PHE A 186 9.58 7.45 -12.31
N SER A 187 10.40 6.83 -13.17
CA SER A 187 10.73 7.32 -14.51
C SER A 187 10.93 6.17 -15.51
N LYS A 188 11.04 6.49 -16.80
CA LYS A 188 11.34 5.50 -17.86
C LYS A 188 12.70 4.82 -17.64
N GLU A 189 13.70 5.58 -17.21
CA GLU A 189 15.08 5.12 -17.01
C GLU A 189 15.27 4.40 -15.67
N ASN A 190 14.51 4.81 -14.65
CA ASN A 190 14.52 4.21 -13.33
C ASN A 190 13.08 4.06 -12.85
N PRO A 191 12.39 2.95 -13.20
CA PRO A 191 11.00 2.73 -12.82
C PRO A 191 10.80 2.66 -11.31
N GLY A 192 11.87 2.43 -10.56
CA GLY A 192 11.83 2.27 -9.11
C GLY A 192 11.24 0.94 -8.68
N LYS A 193 11.29 0.68 -7.37
CA LYS A 193 10.68 -0.51 -6.75
C LYS A 193 9.30 -0.18 -6.20
N GLY A 194 8.45 -1.20 -6.08
CA GLY A 194 7.15 -1.06 -5.41
C GLY A 194 7.34 -0.54 -3.98
N ALA A 195 6.62 0.52 -3.65
CA ALA A 195 6.57 1.03 -2.30
C ALA A 195 5.63 0.18 -1.45
N VAL A 196 5.95 0.06 -0.17
CA VAL A 196 5.06 -0.56 0.82
C VAL A 196 4.16 0.53 1.34
N SER A 197 2.86 0.29 1.29
CA SER A 197 1.91 1.08 2.05
C SER A 197 1.27 0.19 3.10
N GLY A 198 1.39 0.56 4.36
CA GLY A 198 0.74 -0.10 5.48
C GLY A 198 1.07 -1.59 5.67
N GLY A 199 0.04 -2.35 6.02
CA GLY A 199 0.14 -3.67 6.62
C GLY A 199 0.11 -3.62 8.15
N SER A 200 -0.25 -4.74 8.76
CA SER A 200 -0.52 -4.85 10.19
C SER A 200 0.24 -6.02 10.81
N SER A 201 0.37 -5.98 12.12
CA SER A 201 0.91 -7.08 12.91
C SER A 201 0.18 -7.11 14.26
N PHE A 202 0.07 -8.30 14.85
CA PHE A 202 -0.60 -8.49 16.13
C PHE A 202 0.42 -8.48 17.28
N TYR A 203 0.10 -7.76 18.35
CA TYR A 203 0.87 -7.77 19.58
C TYR A 203 0.08 -8.45 20.70
N VAL A 204 0.76 -9.20 21.55
CA VAL A 204 0.16 -9.81 22.75
C VAL A 204 0.67 -9.08 23.99
N PRO A 205 -0.16 -8.27 24.69
CA PRO A 205 0.25 -7.59 25.92
C PRO A 205 0.65 -8.58 27.01
N LYS A 206 1.69 -8.24 27.79
CA LYS A 206 2.15 -9.11 28.90
C LYS A 206 1.15 -9.19 30.06
N ASP A 207 0.27 -8.21 30.19
CA ASP A 207 -0.78 -8.11 31.21
C ASP A 207 -2.16 -8.58 30.72
N ALA A 208 -2.25 -9.16 29.51
CA ALA A 208 -3.47 -9.76 29.02
C ALA A 208 -3.94 -10.87 29.97
N LYS A 209 -5.26 -11.08 30.06
CA LYS A 209 -5.84 -12.11 30.95
C LYS A 209 -5.42 -13.54 30.55
N ASN A 210 -5.25 -13.79 29.24
CA ASN A 210 -4.95 -15.12 28.68
C ASN A 210 -3.89 -15.02 27.55
N PRO A 211 -2.64 -14.62 27.84
CA PRO A 211 -1.67 -14.32 26.79
C PRO A 211 -1.22 -15.57 26.03
N GLN A 212 -1.11 -16.72 26.70
CA GLN A 212 -0.75 -17.99 26.07
C GLN A 212 -1.82 -18.44 25.05
N VAL A 213 -3.10 -18.29 25.39
CA VAL A 213 -4.20 -18.60 24.46
C VAL A 213 -4.18 -17.65 23.27
N ALA A 214 -3.90 -16.36 23.49
CA ALA A 214 -3.76 -15.39 22.40
C ALA A 214 -2.60 -15.77 21.45
N GLN A 215 -1.44 -16.17 21.97
CA GLN A 215 -0.30 -16.62 21.16
C GLN A 215 -0.62 -17.87 20.34
N GLN A 216 -1.32 -18.85 20.94
CA GLN A 216 -1.77 -20.06 20.25
C GLN A 216 -2.78 -19.75 19.15
N PHE A 217 -3.74 -18.86 19.44
CA PHE A 217 -4.72 -18.42 18.46
C PHE A 217 -4.07 -17.68 17.28
N LEU A 218 -3.15 -16.75 17.56
CA LEU A 218 -2.38 -16.06 16.51
C LEU A 218 -1.55 -17.05 15.68
N THR A 219 -0.99 -18.08 16.31
CA THR A 219 -0.27 -19.14 15.59
C THR A 219 -1.21 -19.84 14.61
N PHE A 220 -2.36 -20.32 15.10
CA PHE A 220 -3.37 -20.96 14.24
C PHE A 220 -3.79 -20.04 13.09
N MET A 221 -4.25 -18.83 13.40
CA MET A 221 -4.77 -17.88 12.42
C MET A 221 -3.78 -17.51 11.31
N LEU A 222 -2.47 -17.49 11.61
CA LEU A 222 -1.44 -17.02 10.67
C LEU A 222 -0.68 -18.14 9.96
N THR A 223 -1.01 -19.41 10.22
CA THR A 223 -0.36 -20.57 9.60
C THR A 223 -1.33 -21.61 9.07
N ASP A 224 -2.60 -21.56 9.48
CA ASP A 224 -3.65 -22.45 9.00
C ASP A 224 -4.10 -22.05 7.59
N GLU A 225 -4.17 -23.02 6.68
CA GLU A 225 -4.45 -22.80 5.26
C GLU A 225 -5.83 -22.19 5.02
N GLU A 226 -6.86 -22.64 5.76
CA GLU A 226 -8.22 -22.13 5.64
C GLU A 226 -8.31 -20.70 6.17
N CYS A 227 -7.63 -20.40 7.29
CA CYS A 227 -7.54 -19.03 7.79
C CYS A 227 -6.86 -18.08 6.80
N LEU A 228 -5.77 -18.54 6.17
CA LEU A 228 -5.02 -17.76 5.19
C LEU A 228 -5.82 -17.56 3.88
N ALA A 229 -6.52 -18.59 3.40
CA ALA A 229 -7.42 -18.49 2.25
C ALA A 229 -8.54 -17.48 2.50
N ASN A 230 -9.22 -17.60 3.65
CA ASN A 230 -10.28 -16.67 4.05
C ASN A 230 -9.77 -15.22 4.14
N ALA A 231 -8.54 -15.01 4.63
CA ALA A 231 -7.94 -13.68 4.67
C ALA A 231 -7.76 -13.09 3.25
N LEU A 232 -7.27 -13.87 2.30
CA LEU A 232 -7.15 -13.44 0.90
C LEU A 232 -8.50 -13.16 0.24
N GLU A 233 -9.53 -13.97 0.51
CA GLU A 233 -10.88 -13.71 -0.02
C GLU A 233 -11.46 -12.39 0.46
N LEU A 234 -11.06 -11.96 1.66
CA LEU A 234 -11.39 -10.65 2.24
C LEU A 234 -10.39 -9.55 1.83
N GLY A 235 -9.50 -9.82 0.88
CA GLY A 235 -8.51 -8.90 0.31
C GLY A 235 -7.38 -8.50 1.26
N VAL A 236 -7.10 -9.32 2.28
CA VAL A 236 -5.92 -9.15 3.13
C VAL A 236 -4.72 -9.75 2.42
N ALA A 237 -3.76 -8.91 2.00
CA ALA A 237 -2.50 -9.37 1.43
C ALA A 237 -1.59 -9.97 2.52
N THR A 238 -1.78 -11.25 2.80
CA THR A 238 -1.12 -11.97 3.90
C THR A 238 0.41 -11.93 3.76
N SER A 239 1.08 -11.87 4.91
CA SER A 239 2.54 -11.93 4.98
C SER A 239 3.07 -13.37 4.87
N ASN A 240 2.22 -14.36 5.18
CA ASN A 240 2.51 -15.78 4.97
C ASN A 240 2.22 -16.16 3.52
N SER A 241 3.26 -16.61 2.81
CA SER A 241 3.26 -16.97 1.40
C SER A 241 2.42 -18.21 1.08
N LEU A 242 2.12 -19.06 2.07
CA LEU A 242 1.24 -20.22 1.88
C LEU A 242 -0.15 -19.82 1.40
N ALA A 243 -0.64 -18.65 1.80
CA ALA A 243 -1.94 -18.16 1.35
C ALA A 243 -2.04 -18.11 -0.19
N TYR A 244 -0.95 -17.73 -0.86
CA TYR A 244 -0.90 -17.59 -2.32
C TYR A 244 -0.77 -18.91 -3.07
N GLN A 245 -0.82 -20.04 -2.34
CA GLN A 245 -0.89 -21.39 -2.89
C GLN A 245 -2.33 -21.95 -2.82
N THR A 246 -3.26 -21.21 -2.21
CA THR A 246 -4.67 -21.61 -2.06
C THR A 246 -5.51 -21.20 -3.27
N GLU A 247 -6.67 -21.82 -3.48
CA GLU A 247 -7.61 -21.45 -4.56
C GLU A 247 -8.05 -19.98 -4.47
N ALA A 248 -8.10 -19.40 -3.26
CA ALA A 248 -8.45 -18.00 -3.06
C ALA A 248 -7.50 -17.04 -3.81
N ALA A 249 -6.23 -17.43 -4.00
CA ALA A 249 -5.24 -16.63 -4.71
C ALA A 249 -5.44 -16.63 -6.24
N GLU A 250 -6.16 -17.63 -6.77
CA GLU A 250 -6.49 -17.72 -8.20
C GLU A 250 -7.72 -16.87 -8.56
N LYS A 251 -8.46 -16.41 -7.55
CA LYS A 251 -9.66 -15.60 -7.72
C LYS A 251 -9.30 -14.25 -8.34
N LYS A 252 -9.81 -14.01 -9.54
CA LYS A 252 -9.77 -12.68 -10.16
C LYS A 252 -10.91 -11.85 -9.57
N PHE A 253 -10.59 -10.64 -9.16
CA PHE A 253 -11.60 -9.64 -8.82
C PHE A 253 -12.15 -9.05 -10.13
N ASP A 254 -13.44 -8.68 -10.14
CA ASP A 254 -14.06 -7.99 -11.30
C ASP A 254 -13.50 -6.57 -11.51
N TYR A 255 -12.72 -6.12 -10.53
CA TYR A 255 -12.03 -4.84 -10.43
C TYR A 255 -10.66 -4.93 -11.05
#